data_AF-A0A645GB56-F1
#
_entry.id   AF-A0A645GB56-F1
#
_cell.length_a   1.000
_cell.length_b   1.000
_cell.length_c   1.000
_cell.angle_alpha   90.00
_cell.angle_beta   90.00
_cell.angle_gamma   90.00
#
_symmetry.space_group_name_H-M   'P 1'
#
loop_
_entity.id
_entity.type
_entity.pdbx_description
1 polymer ?
#
loop_
_entity_poly.entity_id
_entity_poly.type
_entity_poly.pdbx_seq_one_letter_code
_entity_poly.pdbx_strand_id
1 'polypeptide(L)'
;MNIVGEIEKKKEFILMGEDYKKVNASALPKDIGPWYIKKNFYVSETKNIEDIIFSEALPRMIVEKWKDLVPLYRYLKEIKSE
;
A
#
# COMPACT_ATOMS: atom_id res chain seq x y z
N MET A 1 11.51 -10.52 5.25
CA MET A 1 10.06 -10.33 5.53
C MET A 1 9.42 -9.81 4.25
N ASN A 2 8.36 -10.44 3.77
CA ASN A 2 7.71 -10.02 2.53
C ASN A 2 6.63 -8.97 2.83
N ILE A 3 7.07 -7.72 3.01
CA ILE A 3 6.20 -6.59 3.39
C ILE A 3 5.10 -6.35 2.34
N VAL A 4 5.43 -6.54 1.06
CA VAL A 4 4.48 -6.41 -0.05
C VAL A 4 3.38 -7.47 0.05
N GLY A 5 3.76 -8.74 0.22
CA GLY A 5 2.79 -9.82 0.40
C GLY A 5 1.94 -9.69 1.67
N GLU A 6 2.43 -9.02 2.72
CA GLU A 6 1.64 -8.73 3.92
C GLU A 6 0.57 -7.67 3.68
N ILE A 7 0.88 -6.62 2.91
CA ILE A 7 -0.10 -5.61 2.49
C ILE A 7 -1.19 -6.24 1.63
N GLU A 8 -0.81 -7.09 0.67
CA GLU A 8 -1.77 -7.80 -0.19
C GLU A 8 -2.70 -8.73 0.61
N LYS A 9 -2.19 -9.39 1.66
CA LYS A 9 -2.99 -10.27 2.52
C LYS A 9 -4.03 -9.53 3.34
N LYS A 10 -3.73 -8.30 3.79
CA LYS A 10 -4.69 -7.50 4.58
C LYS A 10 -5.94 -7.14 3.77
N LYS A 11 -5.86 -7.04 2.44
CA LYS A 11 -6.96 -6.67 1.51
C LYS A 11 -7.65 -5.32 1.75
N GLU A 12 -7.36 -4.65 2.87
CA GLU A 12 -7.87 -3.32 3.20
C GLU A 12 -7.21 -2.23 2.35
N PHE A 13 -5.93 -2.41 2.04
CA PHE A 13 -5.15 -1.47 1.25
C PHE A 13 -4.92 -2.01 -0.16
N ILE A 14 -5.39 -1.25 -1.14
CA ILE A 14 -5.30 -1.58 -2.57
C ILE A 14 -4.13 -0.81 -3.17
N LEU A 15 -3.26 -1.50 -3.91
CA LEU A 15 -2.20 -0.88 -4.70
C LEU A 15 -2.79 -0.07 -5.86
N MET A 16 -2.45 1.22 -5.90
CA MET A 16 -2.90 2.17 -6.89
C MET A 16 -1.71 2.85 -7.55
N GLY A 17 -1.95 3.53 -8.68
CA GLY A 17 -0.93 4.25 -9.43
C GLY A 17 -0.92 3.89 -10.92
N GLU A 18 -0.21 4.69 -11.70
CA GLU A 18 -0.15 4.51 -13.16
C GLU A 18 0.78 3.36 -13.54
N ASP A 19 0.35 2.50 -14.45
CA ASP A 19 1.19 1.44 -15.01
C ASP A 19 2.05 1.93 -16.17
N TYR A 20 3.26 1.40 -16.28
CA TYR A 20 4.03 1.47 -17.52
C TYR A 20 3.31 0.68 -18.62
N LYS A 21 3.27 1.24 -19.84
CA LYS A 21 2.59 0.60 -20.99
C LYS A 21 3.24 -0.70 -21.45
N LYS A 22 4.55 -0.88 -21.20
CA LYS A 22 5.33 -2.05 -21.63
C LYS A 22 6.40 -2.38 -20.58
N VAL A 23 6.06 -3.28 -19.67
CA VAL A 23 7.02 -3.89 -18.73
C VAL A 23 6.74 -5.39 -18.67
N ASN A 24 7.78 -6.20 -18.82
CA ASN A 24 7.66 -7.65 -18.64
C ASN A 24 8.03 -8.02 -17.21
N ALA A 25 7.03 -8.36 -16.39
CA ALA A 25 7.18 -8.78 -15.01
C ALA A 25 7.11 -10.31 -14.81
N SER A 26 7.11 -11.11 -15.90
CA SER A 26 6.88 -12.56 -15.83
C SER A 26 7.93 -13.35 -15.04
N ALA A 27 9.15 -12.81 -14.93
CA ALA A 27 10.24 -13.41 -14.16
C ALA A 27 10.24 -12.99 -12.67
N LEU A 28 9.35 -12.08 -12.26
CA LEU A 28 9.29 -11.58 -10.89
C LEU A 28 8.38 -12.45 -10.02
N PRO A 29 8.60 -12.47 -8.69
CA PRO A 29 7.65 -13.03 -7.75
C PRO A 29 6.25 -12.42 -7.95
N LYS A 30 5.21 -13.26 -7.78
CA LYS A 30 3.81 -12.92 -8.09
C LYS A 30 3.31 -11.67 -7.37
N ASP A 31 3.77 -11.48 -6.15
CA ASP A 31 3.50 -10.37 -5.23
C ASP A 31 4.28 -9.09 -5.60
N ILE A 32 5.43 -9.21 -6.26
CA ILE A 32 6.27 -8.06 -6.66
C ILE A 32 5.85 -7.51 -8.02
N GLY A 33 5.42 -8.37 -8.94
CA GLY A 33 5.04 -7.99 -10.30
C GLY A 33 4.09 -6.78 -10.37
N PRO A 34 2.97 -6.74 -9.61
CA PRO A 34 2.03 -5.62 -9.61
C PRO A 34 2.64 -4.28 -9.17
N TRP A 35 3.62 -4.31 -8.27
CA TRP A 35 4.31 -3.12 -7.77
C TRP A 35 5.36 -2.63 -8.75
N TYR A 36 6.08 -3.56 -9.39
CA TYR A 36 7.15 -3.26 -10.31
C TYR A 36 6.68 -2.55 -11.58
N ILE A 37 5.47 -2.84 -12.06
CA ILE A 37 4.93 -2.22 -13.28
C ILE A 37 4.40 -0.80 -13.06
N LYS A 38 4.35 -0.30 -11.82
CA LYS A 38 3.85 1.03 -11.48
C LYS A 38 4.94 2.09 -11.69
N LYS A 39 4.63 3.17 -12.40
CA LYS A 39 5.50 4.35 -12.54
C LYS A 39 5.62 5.14 -11.26
N ASN A 40 4.49 5.24 -10.58
CA ASN A 40 4.31 5.79 -9.25
C ASN A 40 3.28 4.88 -8.57
N PHE A 41 3.40 4.70 -7.27
CA PHE A 41 2.43 3.90 -6.54
C PHE A 41 2.12 4.50 -5.18
N TYR A 42 0.94 4.14 -4.70
CA TYR A 42 0.47 4.37 -3.36
C TYR A 42 -0.50 3.25 -3.01
N VAL A 43 -0.85 3.13 -1.73
CA VAL A 43 -1.91 2.23 -1.29
C VAL A 43 -3.06 3.03 -0.73
N SER A 44 -4.29 2.58 -0.99
CA SER A 44 -5.51 3.27 -0.59
C SER A 44 -6.55 2.29 -0.05
N GLU A 45 -7.27 2.71 0.97
CA GLU A 45 -8.47 2.03 1.47
C GLU A 45 -9.67 2.92 1.13
N THR A 46 -10.68 2.36 0.47
CA THR A 46 -11.97 3.02 0.25
C THR A 46 -13.01 2.35 1.13
N LYS A 47 -13.63 3.13 2.02
CA LYS A 47 -14.68 2.64 2.93
C LYS A 47 -15.66 3.75 3.27
N ASN A 48 -16.85 3.37 3.69
CA ASN A 48 -17.85 4.29 4.23
C ASN A 48 -17.41 4.75 5.63
N ILE A 49 -17.42 6.07 5.86
CA ILE A 49 -17.02 6.69 7.13
C ILE A 49 -18.08 7.63 7.69
N GLU A 50 -19.28 7.64 7.10
CA GLU A 50 -20.37 8.57 7.41
C GLU A 50 -20.70 8.59 8.91
N ASP A 51 -20.69 7.42 9.56
CA ASP A 51 -20.98 7.27 10.99
C ASP A 51 -19.91 7.87 11.92
N ILE A 52 -18.70 8.12 11.42
CA ILE A 52 -17.56 8.53 12.25
C ILE A 52 -16.93 9.87 11.85
N ILE A 53 -17.31 10.46 10.72
CA ILE A 53 -16.60 11.60 10.10
C ILE A 53 -16.54 12.85 10.99
N PHE A 54 -17.52 13.03 11.89
CA PHE A 54 -17.59 14.14 12.85
C PHE A 54 -17.31 13.73 14.30
N SER A 55 -16.73 12.55 14.52
CA SER A 55 -16.43 12.02 15.85
C SER A 55 -14.92 11.91 16.08
N GLU A 56 -14.53 11.77 17.35
CA GLU A 56 -13.15 11.45 17.72
C GLU A 56 -12.68 10.07 17.23
N ALA A 57 -13.59 9.21 16.75
CA ALA A 57 -13.21 7.92 16.18
C ALA A 57 -12.45 8.08 14.86
N LEU A 58 -12.73 9.13 14.06
CA LEU A 58 -12.04 9.37 12.79
C LEU A 58 -10.52 9.54 12.96
N PRO A 59 -10.01 10.50 13.77
CA PRO A 59 -8.57 10.67 13.95
C PRO A 59 -7.91 9.42 14.55
N ARG A 60 -8.56 8.71 15.47
CA ARG A 60 -8.04 7.45 16.04
C ARG A 60 -7.89 6.38 14.96
N MET A 61 -8.91 6.20 14.12
CA MET A 61 -8.88 5.27 12.99
C MET A 61 -7.77 5.62 11.99
N ILE A 62 -7.58 6.90 11.67
CA ILE A 62 -6.49 7.34 10.77
C ILE A 62 -5.13 6.96 11.35
N VAL A 63 -4.90 7.19 12.65
CA VAL A 63 -3.64 6.83 13.30
C VAL A 63 -3.38 5.33 13.27
N GLU A 64 -4.39 4.50 13.54
CA GLU A 64 -4.24 3.04 13.48
C GLU A 64 -3.95 2.55 12.06
N LYS A 65 -4.69 3.05 11.07
CA LYS A 65 -4.44 2.71 9.66
C LYS A 65 -3.08 3.21 9.17
N TRP A 66 -2.60 4.34 9.67
CA TRP A 66 -1.24 4.81 9.41
C TRP A 66 -0.19 3.87 9.99
N LYS A 67 -0.36 3.41 11.24
CA LYS A 67 0.55 2.44 11.88
C LYS A 67 0.66 1.14 11.07
N ASP A 68 -0.45 0.68 10.49
CA ASP A 68 -0.45 -0.48 9.60
C ASP A 68 0.44 -0.30 8.35
N LEU A 69 0.61 0.93 7.88
CA LEU A 69 1.41 1.29 6.70
C LEU A 69 2.86 1.65 7.03
N VAL A 70 3.21 1.89 8.30
CA VAL A 70 4.58 2.21 8.72
C VAL A 70 5.62 1.17 8.27
N PRO A 71 5.37 -0.15 8.36
CA PRO A 71 6.32 -1.15 7.87
C PRO A 71 6.62 -1.00 6.37
N LEU A 72 5.59 -0.76 5.55
CA LEU A 72 5.75 -0.52 4.12
C LEU A 72 6.58 0.74 3.85
N TYR A 73 6.29 1.84 4.54
CA TYR A 73 7.04 3.07 4.40
C TYR A 73 8.53 2.90 4.74
N ARG A 74 8.84 2.23 5.86
CA ARG A 74 10.22 1.97 6.29
C ARG A 74 10.97 1.11 5.27
N TYR A 75 10.34 0.03 4.82
CA TYR A 75 10.91 -0.85 3.80
C TYR A 75 11.27 -0.11 2.51
N LEU A 76 10.36 0.74 2.01
CA LEU A 76 10.61 1.53 0.80
C LEU A 76 11.69 2.59 1.00
N LYS A 77 11.77 3.17 2.20
CA LYS A 77 12.81 4.15 2.56
C LYS A 77 14.19 3.49 2.60
N GLU A 78 14.28 2.26 3.10
CA GLU A 78 15.52 1.47 3.12
C GLU A 78 16.01 1.21 1.69
N ILE A 79 15.13 0.72 0.80
CA ILE A 79 15.47 0.47 -0.62
C ILE A 79 15.97 1.74 -1.32
N LYS A 80 15.36 2.90 -1.06
CA LYS A 80 15.77 4.17 -1.69
C LYS A 80 17.18 4.64 -1.26
N SER A 81 17.65 4.18 -0.11
CA SER A 81 18.92 4.64 0.47
C SER A 81 20.13 3.86 -0.06
N GLU A 82 19.89 2.80 -0.84
CA GLU A 82 20.88 2.03 -1.61
C GLU A 82 20.94 2.50 -3.07
#